data_AF-A0A3M1GMV2-F1
#
_entry.id   AF-A0A3M1GMV2-F1
#
_cell.length_a   1.000
_cell.length_b   1.000
_cell.length_c   1.000
_cell.angle_alpha   90.00
_cell.angle_beta   90.00
_cell.angle_gamma   90.00
#
_symmetry.space_group_name_H-M   'P 1'
#
loop_
_entity.id
_entity.type
_entity.pdbx_description
1 polymer ?
#
loop_
_entity_poly.entity_id
_entity_poly.type
_entity_poly.pdbx_seq_one_letter_code
_entity_poly.pdbx_strand_id
1 'polypeptide(L)' 'MSRVYQKEGIDRVEELRKRYQYSKLILDGKVRLPYRVASRLCGPDRAYHLYRLFSDRPGKGK' A
#
# COMPACT_ATOMS: atom_id res chain seq x y z
N MET A 1 -11.53 -18.77 26.05
CA MET A 1 -10.70 -18.73 24.82
C MET A 1 -11.09 -17.51 23.97
N SER A 2 -10.98 -16.28 24.50
CA SER A 2 -11.69 -15.13 23.89
C SER A 2 -10.84 -13.89 23.64
N ARG A 3 -9.65 -13.78 24.26
CA ARG A 3 -8.79 -12.58 24.10
C ARG A 3 -7.85 -12.64 22.90
N VAL A 4 -7.52 -13.86 22.44
CA VAL A 4 -6.55 -14.09 21.35
C VAL A 4 -7.18 -13.83 19.98
N TYR A 5 -8.41 -14.32 19.76
CA TYR A 5 -9.15 -14.12 18.49
C TYR A 5 -9.48 -12.65 18.20
N GLN A 6 -9.75 -11.86 19.24
CA GLN A 6 -10.05 -10.43 19.06
C GLN A 6 -8.81 -9.63 18.65
N LYS A 7 -7.63 -10.01 19.14
CA LYS A 7 -6.37 -9.34 18.79
C LYS A 7 -5.99 -9.58 17.32
N GLU A 8 -6.15 -10.81 16.83
CA GLU A 8 -5.86 -11.13 15.42
C GLU A 8 -6.78 -10.41 14.43
N GLY A 9 -8.07 -10.24 14.77
CA GLY A 9 -9.00 -9.47 13.96
C GLY A 9 -8.60 -7.99 13.86
N ILE A 10 -8.14 -7.39 14.96
CA ILE A 10 -7.69 -5.99 15.00
C ILE A 10 -6.39 -5.81 14.22
N ASP A 11 -5.41 -6.71 14.38
CA ASP A 11 -4.13 -6.67 13.67
C ASP A 11 -4.32 -6.73 12.15
N ARG A 12 -5.21 -7.60 11.68
CA ARG A 12 -5.54 -7.72 10.25
C ARG A 12 -6.22 -6.45 9.70
N VAL A 13 -7.10 -5.83 10.48
CA VAL A 13 -7.78 -4.58 10.08
C VAL A 13 -6.78 -3.42 10.02
N GLU A 14 -5.89 -3.31 10.99
CA GLU A 14 -4.84 -2.28 10.98
C GLU A 14 -3.87 -2.47 9.81
N GLU A 15 -3.48 -3.71 9.52
CA GLU A 15 -2.61 -4.01 8.39
C GLU A 15 -3.27 -3.60 7.06
N LEU A 16 -4.55 -3.93 6.88
CA LEU A 16 -5.34 -3.52 5.72
C LEU A 16 -5.41 -1.99 5.59
N ARG A 17 -5.63 -1.27 6.70
CA ARG A 17 -5.65 0.20 6.72
C ARG A 17 -4.29 0.77 6.31
N LYS A 18 -3.19 0.26 6.85
CA LYS A 18 -1.82 0.68 6.51
C LYS A 18 -1.53 0.44 5.02
N ARG A 19 -1.86 -0.75 4.48
CA ARG A 19 -1.71 -1.08 3.05
C ARG A 19 -2.48 -0.10 2.16
N TYR A 20 -3.73 0.24 2.54
CA TYR A 20 -4.53 1.23 1.82
C TYR A 20 -3.95 2.63 1.89
N GLN A 21 -3.45 3.05 3.06
CA GLN A 21 -2.84 4.34 3.26
C GLN A 21 -1.60 4.52 2.39
N TYR A 22 -0.69 3.54 2.37
CA TYR A 22 0.49 3.58 1.51
C TYR A 22 0.12 3.60 0.03
N SER A 23 -0.86 2.79 -0.37
CA SER A 23 -1.36 2.80 -1.75
C SER A 23 -1.88 4.18 -2.15
N LYS A 24 -2.60 4.86 -1.26
CA LYS A 24 -3.12 6.22 -1.50
C LYS A 24 -2.00 7.24 -1.64
N LEU A 25 -0.97 7.16 -0.80
CA LEU A 25 0.20 8.08 -0.89
C LEU A 25 0.96 7.93 -2.21
N ILE A 26 1.08 6.70 -2.71
CA ILE A 26 1.66 6.40 -4.02
C ILE A 26 0.75 6.96 -5.14
N LEU A 27 -0.57 6.73 -5.06
CA LEU A 27 -1.55 7.23 -6.03
C LEU A 27 -1.71 8.76 -6.05
N ASP A 28 -1.49 9.41 -4.92
CA ASP A 28 -1.51 10.87 -4.81
C ASP A 28 -0.18 11.48 -5.29
N GLY A 29 0.83 10.66 -5.61
CA GLY A 29 2.17 11.12 -6.00
C GLY A 29 2.95 11.77 -4.85
N LYS A 30 2.48 11.64 -3.61
CA LYS A 30 3.13 12.22 -2.42
C LYS A 30 4.40 11.47 -2.02
N VAL A 31 4.46 10.19 -2.37
CA VAL A 31 5.58 9.30 -2.08
C VAL A 31 5.89 8.50 -3.34
N ARG A 32 7.14 8.54 -3.78
CA ARG A 32 7.61 7.78 -4.95
C ARG A 32 8.58 6.69 -4.48
N LEU A 33 8.13 5.45 -4.52
CA LEU A 33 8.93 4.30 -4.13
C LEU A 33 9.35 3.50 -5.37
N PRO A 34 10.43 2.72 -5.32
CA PRO A 34 10.67 1.67 -6.29
C PRO A 34 9.58 0.58 -6.20
N TYR A 35 9.22 -0.03 -7.32
CA TYR A 35 8.22 -1.12 -7.37
C TYR A 35 8.46 -2.23 -6.34
N ARG A 36 9.74 -2.63 -6.17
CA ARG A 36 10.12 -3.66 -5.17
C ARG A 36 9.72 -3.27 -3.74
N VAL A 37 9.82 -1.99 -3.39
CA VAL A 37 9.47 -1.50 -2.06
C VAL A 37 7.95 -1.39 -1.90
N ALA A 38 7.25 -0.86 -2.91
CA ALA A 38 5.79 -0.78 -2.91
C ALA A 38 5.14 -2.18 -2.82
N SER A 39 5.72 -3.18 -3.46
CA SER A 39 5.27 -4.58 -3.43
C SER A 39 5.34 -5.19 -2.02
N ARG A 40 6.35 -4.83 -1.23
CA ARG A 40 6.48 -5.27 0.17
C ARG A 40 5.47 -4.59 1.09
N LEU A 41 5.09 -3.34 0.80
CA LEU A 41 4.19 -2.55 1.63
C LEU A 41 2.71 -2.81 1.34
N CYS A 42 2.33 -2.93 0.07
CA CYS A 42 0.93 -3.00 -0.36
C CYS A 42 0.53 -4.40 -0.86
N GLY A 43 1.51 -5.29 -1.08
CA GLY A 43 1.36 -6.56 -1.76
C GLY A 43 1.75 -6.49 -3.24
N PRO A 44 2.25 -7.60 -3.82
CA PRO A 44 2.80 -7.62 -5.19
C PRO A 44 1.75 -7.32 -6.27
N ASP A 45 0.54 -7.87 -6.12
CA ASP A 45 -0.59 -7.64 -7.02
C ASP A 45 -1.00 -6.16 -7.05
N ARG A 46 -1.23 -5.60 -5.86
CA ARG A 46 -1.63 -4.20 -5.71
C ARG A 46 -0.54 -3.25 -6.22
N ALA A 47 0.73 -3.53 -5.92
CA ALA A 47 1.83 -2.74 -6.44
C ALA A 47 1.93 -2.83 -7.97
N TYR A 48 1.64 -3.98 -8.57
CA TYR A 48 1.62 -4.13 -10.02
C TYR A 48 0.54 -3.23 -10.64
N HIS A 49 -0.69 -3.27 -10.12
CA HIS A 49 -1.76 -2.40 -10.60
C HIS A 49 -1.45 -0.92 -10.38
N LEU A 50 -0.90 -0.56 -9.22
CA LEU A 50 -0.47 0.81 -8.92
C LEU A 50 0.50 1.30 -9.99
N TYR A 51 1.63 0.61 -10.19
CA TYR A 51 2.71 1.10 -11.06
C TYR A 51 2.41 0.93 -12.54
N ARG A 52 1.60 -0.07 -12.92
CA ARG A 52 1.12 -0.22 -14.30
C ARG A 52 0.20 0.94 -14.70
N LEU A 53 -0.68 1.38 -13.81
CA LEU A 53 -1.56 2.53 -14.05
C LEU A 53 -0.83 3.87 -13.90
N PHE A 54 0.23 3.93 -13.07
CA PHE A 54 0.96 5.17 -12.79
C PHE A 54 2.15 5.46 -13.69
N SER A 55 2.63 4.50 -14.49
CA SER A 55 3.78 4.68 -15.39
C SER A 55 3.56 5.78 -16.44
N ASP A 56 2.32 6.23 -16.60
CA ASP A 56 1.91 7.26 -17.56
C ASP A 56 1.83 8.68 -16.97
N ARG A 57 1.99 8.85 -15.64
CA ARG A 57 1.94 10.19 -15.04
C ARG A 57 3.29 10.89 -15.17
N PRO A 58 3.40 11.99 -15.96
CA PRO A 58 4.60 12.81 -15.96
C PRO A 58 4.81 13.33 -14.53
N GLY A 59 6.01 13.09 -14.01
CA GLY A 59 6.35 13.47 -12.65
C GLY A 59 6.05 14.94 -12.42
N LYS A 60 5.23 15.25 -11.41
CA LYS A 60 5.39 16.53 -10.71
C LYS A 60 6.71 16.43 -9.94
N GLY A 61 7.80 16.67 -10.66
CA GLY A 61 9.07 17.03 -10.07
C GLY A 61 8.85 18.29 -9.23
N LYS A 62 9.21 18.18 -7.96
CA LYS A 62 9.88 19.26 -7.25
C LYS A 62 11.18 18.68 -6.75
#